data_AF-A0AA41UJ23-F1
#
_entry.id   AF-A0AA41UJ23-F1
#
_cell.length_a   1.000
_cell.length_b   1.000
_cell.length_c   1.000
_cell.angle_alpha   90.00
_cell.angle_beta   90.00
_cell.angle_gamma   90.00
#
_symmetry.space_group_name_H-M   'P 1'
#
loop_
_entity.id
_entity.type
_entity.pdbx_description
1 polymer ?
#
loop_
_entity_poly.entity_id
_entity_poly.type
_entity_poly.pdbx_seq_one_letter_code
_entity_poly.pdbx_strand_id
1 'polypeptide(L)'
;MTEMTIHETTAAFINHLRENGKKERTLYTYRKDLDLIEGYIGKDKKLQELRITQVGKFLKCDALLKLGNGNARAERTVAKTIRVFRMMLVWAKDSGFIDELPLPKSTPMGHSKQTEVTDAEQQ
;
A
#
# COMPACT_ATOMS: atom_id res chain seq x y z
N MET A 1 11.43 10.47 15.20
CA MET A 1 10.64 9.97 14.06
C MET A 1 11.13 10.67 12.81
N THR A 2 11.53 9.94 11.77
CA THR A 2 11.97 10.56 10.52
C THR A 2 10.75 11.06 9.75
N GLU A 3 10.68 12.36 9.48
CA GLU A 3 9.63 12.92 8.65
C GLU A 3 9.79 12.47 7.19
N MET A 4 8.70 12.00 6.59
CA MET A 4 8.69 11.61 5.18
C MET A 4 7.39 12.07 4.56
N THR A 5 7.46 12.51 3.31
CA THR A 5 6.31 12.70 2.44
C THR A 5 5.77 11.36 1.95
N ILE A 6 4.55 11.34 1.40
CA ILE A 6 4.02 10.14 0.73
C ILE A 6 4.96 9.72 -0.39
N HIS A 7 5.48 10.65 -1.20
CA HIS A 7 6.38 10.33 -2.30
C HIS A 7 7.68 9.66 -1.83
N GLU A 8 8.33 10.22 -0.82
CA GLU A 8 9.55 9.65 -0.23
C GLU A 8 9.27 8.27 0.38
N THR A 9 8.14 8.11 1.05
CA THR A 9 7.73 6.83 1.65
C THR A 9 7.53 5.78 0.58
N THR A 10 6.84 6.11 -0.52
CA THR A 10 6.68 5.20 -1.66
C THR A 10 8.03 4.82 -2.26
N ALA A 11 8.93 5.78 -2.44
CA ALA A 11 10.28 5.55 -2.96
C ALA A 11 11.05 4.56 -2.09
N ALA A 12 11.11 4.80 -0.79
CA ALA A 12 11.79 3.96 0.17
C ALA A 12 11.15 2.57 0.28
N PHE A 13 9.83 2.46 0.30
CA PHE A 13 9.12 1.18 0.34
C PHE A 13 9.42 0.30 -0.87
N ILE A 14 9.43 0.87 -2.09
CA ILE A 14 9.76 0.10 -3.30
C ILE A 14 11.22 -0.34 -3.30
N ASN A 15 12.14 0.49 -2.80
CA ASN A 15 13.54 0.10 -2.65
C ASN A 15 13.71 -1.03 -1.64
N HIS A 16 13.03 -0.95 -0.49
CA HIS A 16 13.00 -2.03 0.50
C HIS A 16 12.48 -3.35 -0.10
N LEU A 17 11.41 -3.31 -0.91
CA LEU A 17 10.92 -4.50 -1.60
C LEU A 17 11.93 -5.05 -2.61
N ARG A 18 12.68 -4.18 -3.29
CA ARG A 18 13.75 -4.58 -4.21
C ARG A 18 14.88 -5.30 -3.46
N GLU A 19 15.35 -4.72 -2.37
CA GLU A 19 16.38 -5.29 -1.50
C GLU A 19 15.97 -6.65 -0.94
N ASN A 20 14.67 -6.83 -0.67
CA ASN A 20 14.07 -8.11 -0.27
C ASN A 20 13.79 -9.08 -1.45
N GLY A 21 14.37 -8.84 -2.62
CA GLY A 21 14.35 -9.77 -3.75
C GLY A 21 13.03 -9.81 -4.55
N LYS A 22 12.14 -8.80 -4.44
CA LYS A 22 10.96 -8.75 -5.29
C LYS A 22 11.35 -8.50 -6.75
N LYS A 23 10.75 -9.28 -7.66
CA LYS A 23 10.97 -9.17 -9.12
C LYS A 23 10.64 -7.76 -9.63
N GLU A 24 11.45 -7.22 -10.54
CA GLU A 24 11.25 -5.89 -11.14
C GLU A 24 9.87 -5.70 -11.77
N ARG A 25 9.32 -6.74 -12.43
CA ARG A 25 7.94 -6.68 -12.95
C ARG A 25 6.90 -6.44 -11.85
N THR A 26 7.09 -7.01 -10.66
CA THR A 26 6.21 -6.79 -9.52
C THR A 26 6.36 -5.37 -9.00
N LEU A 27 7.61 -4.91 -8.82
CA LEU A 27 7.91 -3.54 -8.37
C LEU A 27 7.31 -2.48 -9.32
N TYR A 28 7.41 -2.70 -10.63
CA TYR A 28 6.77 -1.84 -11.63
C TYR A 28 5.27 -1.71 -11.39
N THR A 29 4.57 -2.84 -11.21
CA THR A 29 3.12 -2.79 -10.98
C THR A 29 2.75 -2.17 -9.64
N TYR A 30 3.56 -2.38 -8.59
CA TYR A 30 3.34 -1.78 -7.28
C TYR A 30 3.59 -0.27 -7.31
N ARG A 31 4.60 0.19 -8.04
CA ARG A 31 4.81 1.62 -8.29
C ARG A 31 3.58 2.24 -8.94
N LYS A 32 2.98 1.60 -9.96
CA LYS A 32 1.76 2.11 -10.60
C LYS A 32 0.55 2.16 -9.66
N ASP A 33 0.42 1.20 -8.76
CA ASP A 33 -0.60 1.25 -7.72
C ASP A 33 -0.36 2.43 -6.75
N LEU A 34 0.90 2.69 -6.39
CA LEU A 34 1.28 3.78 -5.49
C LEU A 34 1.24 5.17 -6.16
N ASP A 35 1.53 5.27 -7.46
CA ASP A 35 1.38 6.50 -8.25
C ASP A 35 -0.09 6.99 -8.21
N LEU A 36 -1.06 6.06 -8.24
CA LEU A 36 -2.48 6.38 -8.11
C LEU A 36 -2.82 6.93 -6.71
N ILE A 37 -2.24 6.34 -5.67
CA ILE A 37 -2.43 6.76 -4.27
C ILE A 37 -1.81 8.14 -4.07
N GLU A 38 -0.58 8.35 -4.54
CA GLU A 38 0.11 9.64 -4.55
C GLU A 38 -0.70 10.73 -5.26
N GLY A 39 -1.28 10.41 -6.42
CA GLY A 39 -2.11 11.34 -7.17
C GLY A 39 -3.38 11.77 -6.43
N TYR A 40 -3.96 10.89 -5.61
CA TYR A 40 -5.15 11.22 -4.82
C TYR A 40 -4.83 11.91 -3.50
N ILE A 41 -3.82 11.43 -2.77
CA ILE A 41 -3.48 11.92 -1.42
C ILE A 41 -2.66 13.22 -1.47
N GLY A 42 -1.84 13.38 -2.51
CA GLY A 42 -0.85 14.44 -2.64
C GLY A 42 0.55 13.94 -2.28
N LYS A 43 1.49 14.12 -3.21
CA LYS A 43 2.89 13.65 -3.11
C LYS A 43 3.63 14.25 -1.92
N ASP A 44 3.46 15.55 -1.71
CA ASP A 44 4.17 16.33 -0.70
C ASP A 44 3.52 16.24 0.69
N LYS A 45 2.38 15.55 0.80
CA LYS A 45 1.72 15.37 2.09
C LYS A 45 2.66 14.57 3.01
N LYS A 46 2.83 15.06 4.25
CA LYS A 46 3.57 14.34 5.28
C LYS A 46 2.83 13.04 5.64
N LEU A 47 3.56 11.93 5.68
CA LEU A 47 3.02 10.61 6.02
C LEU A 47 2.39 10.61 7.41
N GLN A 48 3.01 11.31 8.36
CA GLN A 48 2.55 11.46 9.74
C GLN A 48 1.20 12.18 9.86
N GLU A 49 0.86 13.02 8.87
CA GLU A 49 -0.42 13.73 8.83
C GLU A 49 -1.53 12.94 8.11
N LEU A 50 -1.24 11.73 7.67
CA LEU A 50 -2.21 10.88 6.99
C LEU A 50 -3.23 10.37 8.01
N ARG A 51 -4.48 10.80 7.89
CA ARG A 51 -5.56 10.42 8.81
C ARG A 51 -6.37 9.25 8.27
N ILE A 52 -6.93 8.45 9.18
CA ILE A 52 -7.87 7.35 8.86
C ILE A 52 -9.00 7.83 7.93
N THR A 53 -9.54 9.02 8.16
CA THR A 53 -10.59 9.61 7.33
C THR A 53 -10.16 9.84 5.89
N GLN A 54 -8.91 10.25 5.65
CA GLN A 54 -8.40 10.49 4.29
C GLN A 54 -8.21 9.16 3.55
N VAL A 55 -7.68 8.16 4.24
CA VAL A 55 -7.54 6.80 3.70
C VAL A 55 -8.92 6.21 3.42
N GLY A 56 -9.89 6.35 4.33
CA GLY A 56 -11.27 5.92 4.12
C GLY A 56 -11.96 6.59 2.93
N LYS A 57 -11.66 7.87 2.66
CA LYS A 57 -12.14 8.57 1.46
C LYS A 57 -11.50 8.02 0.18
N PHE A 58 -10.20 7.74 0.19
CA PHE A 58 -9.51 7.11 -0.94
C PHE A 58 -10.10 5.74 -1.28
N LEU A 59 -10.35 4.89 -0.28
CA LEU A 59 -10.88 3.54 -0.50
C LEU A 59 -12.28 3.53 -1.14
N LYS A 60 -12.96 4.68 -1.19
CA LYS A 60 -14.30 4.85 -1.76
C LYS A 60 -14.31 5.77 -2.97
N CYS A 61 -13.17 6.27 -3.42
CA CYS A 61 -13.12 7.30 -4.45
C CYS A 61 -13.15 6.72 -5.87
N ASP A 62 -13.68 7.50 -6.81
CA ASP A 62 -13.76 7.12 -8.22
C ASP A 62 -12.37 6.90 -8.86
N ALA A 63 -11.33 7.60 -8.40
CA ALA A 63 -9.98 7.38 -8.90
C ALA A 63 -9.50 5.94 -8.68
N LEU A 64 -9.88 5.34 -7.55
CA LEU A 64 -9.63 3.93 -7.25
C LEU A 64 -10.64 3.01 -7.94
N LEU A 65 -11.93 3.33 -7.87
CA LEU A 65 -13.01 2.42 -8.21
C LEU A 65 -13.42 2.42 -9.69
N LYS A 66 -13.03 3.45 -10.46
CA LYS A 66 -13.43 3.62 -11.87
C LYS A 66 -12.24 3.75 -12.81
N LEU A 67 -12.49 3.44 -14.07
CA LEU A 67 -11.63 3.74 -15.21
C LEU A 67 -11.90 5.16 -15.73
N GLY A 68 -11.03 5.67 -16.61
CA GLY A 68 -11.20 7.01 -17.19
C GLY A 68 -12.49 7.21 -18.00
N ASN A 69 -13.11 6.12 -18.46
CA ASN A 69 -14.41 6.14 -19.14
C ASN A 69 -15.61 6.00 -18.18
N GLY A 70 -15.38 6.03 -16.86
CA GLY A 70 -16.43 5.91 -15.84
C GLY A 70 -16.85 4.48 -15.50
N ASN A 71 -16.42 3.47 -16.26
CA ASN A 71 -16.73 2.07 -15.95
C ASN A 71 -16.01 1.62 -14.68
N ALA A 72 -16.60 0.63 -13.99
CA ALA A 72 -15.98 0.03 -12.82
C ALA A 72 -14.59 -0.54 -13.15
N ARG A 73 -13.61 -0.23 -12.30
CA ARG A 73 -12.29 -0.87 -12.34
C ARG A 73 -12.44 -2.32 -11.88
N ALA A 74 -11.75 -3.23 -12.56
CA ALA A 74 -11.77 -4.64 -12.18
C ALA A 74 -11.42 -4.83 -10.69
N GLU A 75 -12.23 -5.63 -9.99
CA GLU A 75 -12.10 -5.86 -8.54
C GLU A 75 -10.69 -6.34 -8.15
N ARG A 76 -10.11 -7.24 -8.94
CA ARG A 76 -8.73 -7.72 -8.74
C ARG A 76 -7.70 -6.60 -8.72
N THR A 77 -7.90 -5.56 -9.52
CA THR A 77 -7.00 -4.41 -9.60
C THR A 77 -7.21 -3.53 -8.37
N VAL A 78 -8.45 -3.22 -8.02
CA VAL A 78 -8.80 -2.47 -6.79
C VAL A 78 -8.21 -3.16 -5.56
N ALA A 79 -8.46 -4.45 -5.38
CA ALA A 79 -7.98 -5.24 -4.26
C ALA A 79 -6.44 -5.24 -4.17
N LYS A 80 -5.76 -5.34 -5.31
CA LYS A 80 -4.30 -5.26 -5.38
C LYS A 80 -3.80 -3.87 -4.96
N THR A 81 -4.39 -2.78 -5.46
CA THR A 81 -3.99 -1.42 -5.09
C THR A 81 -4.17 -1.19 -3.58
N ILE A 82 -5.30 -1.62 -3.01
CA ILE A 82 -5.54 -1.55 -1.55
C ILE A 82 -4.49 -2.36 -0.78
N ARG A 83 -4.18 -3.57 -1.25
CA ARG A 83 -3.14 -4.42 -0.64
C ARG A 83 -1.77 -3.73 -0.65
N VAL A 84 -1.36 -3.15 -1.77
CA VAL A 84 -0.07 -2.47 -1.90
C VAL A 84 -0.02 -1.25 -0.99
N PHE A 85 -1.10 -0.46 -0.92
CA PHE A 85 -1.18 0.68 0.01
C PHE A 85 -1.02 0.23 1.46
N ARG A 86 -1.76 -0.83 1.84
CA ARG A 86 -1.67 -1.41 3.18
C ARG A 86 -0.26 -1.89 3.50
N MET A 87 0.39 -2.59 2.57
CA MET A 87 1.77 -3.05 2.77
C MET A 87 2.74 -1.90 3.03
N MET A 88 2.61 -0.79 2.29
CA MET A 88 3.42 0.40 2.51
C MET A 88 3.19 1.00 3.90
N LEU A 89 1.92 1.13 4.33
CA LEU A 89 1.58 1.70 5.64
C LEU A 89 2.04 0.80 6.80
N VAL A 90 1.91 -0.52 6.66
CA VAL A 90 2.40 -1.49 7.65
C VAL A 90 3.92 -1.40 7.73
N TRP A 91 4.62 -1.45 6.61
CA TRP A 91 6.07 -1.28 6.57
C TRP A 91 6.51 0.05 7.20
N ALA A 92 5.79 1.14 6.93
CA ALA A 92 6.15 2.44 7.47
C ALA A 92 5.96 2.52 8.99
N LYS A 93 4.94 1.84 9.52
CA LYS A 93 4.75 1.68 10.96
C LYS A 93 5.87 0.83 11.57
N ASP A 94 6.16 -0.33 10.97
CA ASP A 94 7.19 -1.25 11.44
C ASP A 94 8.59 -0.61 11.41
N SER A 95 8.82 0.32 10.48
CA SER A 95 10.05 1.11 10.36
C SER A 95 10.09 2.35 11.29
N GLY A 96 9.03 2.62 12.05
CA GLY A 96 8.95 3.75 12.98
C GLY A 96 8.74 5.12 12.34
N PHE A 97 8.26 5.18 11.08
CA PHE A 97 7.94 6.45 10.41
C PHE A 97 6.58 7.02 10.83
N ILE A 98 5.68 6.16 11.32
CA ILE A 98 4.37 6.50 11.89
C ILE A 98 4.12 5.63 13.12
N ASP A 99 3.45 6.18 14.12
CA ASP A 99 3.10 5.43 15.35
C ASP A 99 1.85 4.58 15.16
N GLU A 100 0.85 5.15 14.47
CA GLU A 100 -0.45 4.54 14.27
C GLU A 100 -0.71 4.26 12.79
N LEU A 101 -1.36 3.13 12.52
CA LEU A 101 -1.72 2.72 11.18
C LEU A 101 -2.99 3.47 10.74
N PRO A 102 -2.94 4.33 9.71
CA PRO A 102 -4.08 5.17 9.33
C PRO A 102 -5.08 4.40 8.46
N LEU A 103 -5.38 3.14 8.82
CA LEU A 103 -6.30 2.28 8.08
C LEU A 103 -7.65 2.16 8.83
N PRO A 104 -8.78 2.30 8.12
CA PRO A 104 -10.09 1.98 8.69
C PRO A 104 -10.13 0.53 9.17
N LYS A 105 -10.80 0.26 10.29
CA LYS A 105 -10.98 -1.10 10.85
C LYS A 105 -11.60 -2.10 9.86
N SER A 106 -12.38 -1.61 8.90
CA SER A 106 -12.99 -2.42 7.84
C SER A 106 -12.00 -2.85 6.74
N THR A 107 -10.75 -2.36 6.77
CA THR A 107 -9.77 -2.68 5.74
C THR A 107 -9.25 -4.10 6.00
N PRO A 108 -9.43 -5.05 5.06
CA PRO A 108 -8.90 -6.39 5.24
C PRO A 108 -7.38 -6.31 5.43
N MET A 109 -6.83 -6.98 6.45
CA MET A 109 -5.36 -7.05 6.67
C MET A 109 -4.67 -8.10 5.78
N GLY A 110 -5.44 -8.77 4.92
CA GLY A 110 -5.03 -9.98 4.21
C GLY A 110 -5.18 -11.21 5.09
N HIS A 111 -5.02 -12.39 4.51
CA HIS A 111 -4.87 -13.58 5.33
C HIS A 111 -3.56 -13.44 6.09
N SER A 112 -3.64 -13.24 7.41
CA SER A 112 -2.54 -13.58 8.29
C SER A 112 -2.26 -15.04 8.02
N LYS A 113 -1.19 -15.36 7.30
CA LYS A 113 -0.61 -16.69 7.46
C LYS A 113 -0.23 -16.75 8.93
N GLN A 114 -1.05 -17.42 9.74
CA GLN A 114 -0.52 -18.08 10.92
C GLN A 114 0.69 -18.85 10.43
N THR A 115 1.82 -18.64 11.09
CA THR A 115 3.05 -19.39 10.84
C THR A 115 2.74 -20.85 11.12
N GLU A 116 2.31 -21.59 10.09
CA GLU A 116 2.47 -23.03 10.07
C GLU A 116 3.95 -23.28 9.78
N VAL A 117 4.66 -23.59 10.86
CA VAL A 117 5.83 -24.47 10.82
C VAL A 117 5.32 -25.84 10.33
N THR A 118 6.17 -26.55 9.58
CA THR A 118 5.99 -27.83 8.83
C THR A 118 5.68 -27.61 7.33
N ASP A 119 6.40 -28.16 6.37
CA ASP A 119 7.21 -29.37 6.41
C ASP A 119 8.44 -29.28 5.49
N ALA A 120 9.46 -30.02 5.91
CA ALA A 120 10.61 -30.36 5.09
C ALA A 120 10.18 -31.33 3.97
N GLU A 121 10.99 -31.35 2.90
CA GLU A 121 11.03 -32.39 1.86
C GLU A 121 9.77 -32.55 0.99
N GLN A 122 9.94 -32.44 -0.33
CA GLN A 122 10.08 -33.61 -1.20
C GLN A 122 10.14 -33.20 -2.69
N GLN A 123 11.28 -33.59 -3.28
CA GLN A 123 11.55 -34.00 -4.67
C GLN A 123 11.35 -33.02 -5.84
#